data_AF-A0AA35QSJ2-F1
#
_entry.id   AF-A0AA35QSJ2-F1
#
_cell.length_a   1.000
_cell.length_b   1.000
_cell.length_c   1.000
_cell.angle_alpha   90.00
_cell.angle_beta   90.00
_cell.angle_gamma   90.00
#
_symmetry.space_group_name_H-M   'P 1'
#
loop_
_entity.id
_entity.type
_entity.pdbx_description
1 polymer ?
#
loop_
_entity_poly.entity_id
_entity_poly.type
_entity_poly.pdbx_seq_one_letter_code
_entity_poly.pdbx_strand_id
1 'polypeptide(L)'
;MAGDLAGLVSRLEAVTARLEGVAGAKGTAPAGGSTSKRLEALATRLEALADRKKGGAGGDGDALEFVDEYKTCVIQGKLVKYFELSAKIGGDVATQAEIVKSAFQVQTTFLTAAGTHKAPPPAVLQEALKPTSRKVGDVQGYCDRNRGSKMFNHLMAVKEGIGCIGWVTVVCTVT
;
A
#
# COMPACT_ATOMS: atom_id res chain seq x y z
N MET A 1 -17.58 8.66 -4.24
CA MET A 1 -16.46 9.53 -4.64
C MET A 1 -16.72 11.01 -4.33
N ALA A 2 -17.88 11.60 -4.65
CA ALA A 2 -18.14 13.03 -4.40
C ALA A 2 -18.31 13.43 -2.91
N GLY A 3 -18.88 12.55 -2.08
CA GLY A 3 -19.12 12.84 -0.65
C GLY A 3 -17.85 12.91 0.21
N ASP A 4 -16.79 12.21 -0.19
CA ASP A 4 -15.53 12.14 0.56
C ASP A 4 -14.69 13.40 0.36
N LEU A 5 -14.74 13.98 -0.85
CA LEU A 5 -14.09 15.24 -1.18
C LEU A 5 -14.76 16.42 -0.48
N ALA A 6 -16.10 16.43 -0.42
CA ALA A 6 -16.85 17.43 0.34
C ALA A 6 -16.52 17.37 1.85
N GLY A 7 -16.37 16.17 2.40
CA GLY A 7 -15.96 15.98 3.79
C GLY A 7 -14.53 16.48 4.08
N LEU A 8 -13.60 16.30 3.14
CA LEU A 8 -12.24 16.84 3.23
C LEU A 8 -12.20 18.37 3.15
N VAL A 9 -13.00 18.97 2.27
CA VAL A 9 -13.09 20.43 2.12
C VAL A 9 -13.64 21.09 3.38
N SER A 10 -14.75 20.59 3.94
CA SER A 10 -15.30 21.16 5.19
C SER A 10 -14.36 21.02 6.38
N ARG A 11 -13.53 19.96 6.40
CA ARG A 11 -12.50 19.80 7.44
C ARG A 11 -11.34 20.77 7.27
N LEU A 12 -10.92 21.04 6.03
CA LEU A 12 -9.89 22.04 5.75
C LEU A 12 -10.38 23.45 6.10
N GLU A 13 -11.61 23.81 5.72
CA GLU A 13 -12.23 25.09 6.09
C GLU A 13 -12.30 25.25 7.62
N ALA A 14 -12.66 24.19 8.34
CA ALA A 14 -12.69 24.20 9.81
C ALA A 14 -11.30 24.31 10.46
N VAL A 15 -10.25 23.76 9.84
CA VAL A 15 -8.87 23.89 10.31
C VAL A 15 -8.33 25.29 10.04
N THR A 16 -8.63 25.86 8.87
CA THR A 16 -8.23 27.22 8.49
C THR A 16 -8.89 28.27 9.38
N ALA A 17 -10.20 28.17 9.64
CA ALA A 17 -10.90 29.08 10.55
C ALA A 17 -10.34 29.04 11.99
N ARG A 18 -9.86 27.87 12.44
CA ARG A 18 -9.24 27.71 13.76
C ARG A 18 -7.80 28.25 13.79
N LEU A 19 -7.06 28.17 12.70
CA LEU A 19 -5.74 28.78 12.57
C LEU A 19 -5.82 30.31 12.51
N GLU A 20 -6.79 30.86 11.79
CA GLU A 20 -7.04 32.30 11.77
C GLU A 20 -7.46 32.83 13.15
N GLY A 21 -8.24 32.05 13.91
CA GLY A 21 -8.55 32.35 15.31
C GLY A 21 -7.33 32.34 16.24
N VAL A 22 -6.27 31.58 15.92
CA VAL A 22 -5.01 31.56 16.67
C VAL A 22 -4.06 32.68 16.23
N ALA A 23 -4.06 33.01 14.93
CA ALA A 23 -3.24 34.09 14.37
C ALA A 23 -3.78 35.50 14.71
N GLY A 24 -5.10 35.65 14.87
CA GLY A 24 -5.75 36.89 15.27
C GLY A 24 -5.53 37.28 16.74
N ALA A 25 -5.05 36.37 17.58
CA ALA A 25 -4.73 36.62 18.98
C ALA A 25 -3.31 37.23 19.14
N LYS A 26 -3.04 38.34 18.47
CA LYS A 26 -1.83 39.15 18.68
C LYS A 26 -2.25 40.53 19.24
N GLY A 27 -2.52 40.56 20.54
CA GLY A 27 -2.85 41.80 21.24
C GLY A 27 -3.24 41.57 22.70
N THR A 28 -2.30 41.83 23.61
CA THR A 28 -2.43 41.94 25.07
C THR A 28 -2.72 40.65 25.86
N ALA A 29 -1.74 40.26 26.68
CA ALA A 29 -1.88 39.23 27.71
C ALA A 29 -2.97 39.62 28.73
N PRO A 30 -3.66 38.62 29.33
CA PRO A 30 -3.20 38.21 30.66
C PRO A 30 -3.30 36.69 30.95
N ALA A 31 -2.53 36.29 31.97
CA ALA A 31 -2.67 35.09 32.82
C ALA A 31 -2.63 33.69 32.16
N GLY A 32 -1.47 33.04 32.27
CA GLY A 32 -1.14 31.69 31.82
C GLY A 32 -1.81 30.55 32.59
N GLY A 33 -3.14 30.44 32.53
CA GLY A 33 -3.89 29.28 33.05
C GLY A 33 -4.85 28.63 32.05
N SER A 34 -5.30 29.37 31.04
CA SER A 34 -6.34 28.92 30.08
C SER A 34 -5.77 28.12 28.90
N THR A 35 -4.56 28.46 28.43
CA THR A 35 -3.91 27.81 27.29
C THR A 35 -3.38 26.43 27.63
N SER A 36 -2.79 26.26 28.82
CA SER A 36 -2.29 24.97 29.31
C SER A 36 -3.44 23.96 29.46
N LYS A 37 -4.56 24.33 30.10
CA LYS A 37 -5.73 23.44 30.23
C LYS A 37 -6.35 23.05 28.87
N ARG A 38 -6.32 23.94 27.88
CA ARG A 38 -6.79 23.64 26.52
C ARG A 38 -5.82 22.72 25.76
N LEU A 39 -4.52 22.87 25.97
CA LEU A 39 -3.49 21.99 25.41
C LEU A 39 -3.58 20.58 26.00
N GLU A 40 -3.74 20.47 27.32
CA GLU A 40 -3.96 19.18 28.00
C GLU A 40 -5.22 18.48 27.47
N ALA A 41 -6.34 19.21 27.35
CA ALA A 41 -7.58 18.64 26.80
C ALA A 41 -7.46 18.21 25.33
N LEU A 42 -6.62 18.88 24.54
CA LEU A 42 -6.32 18.48 23.16
C LEU A 42 -5.36 17.28 23.11
N ALA A 43 -4.39 17.20 24.02
CA ALA A 43 -3.49 16.05 24.16
C ALA A 43 -4.28 14.80 24.53
N THR A 44 -5.13 14.85 25.57
CA THR A 44 -5.99 13.72 25.98
C THR A 44 -6.93 13.29 24.85
N ARG A 45 -7.45 14.25 24.07
CA ARG A 45 -8.35 13.94 22.95
C ARG A 45 -7.60 13.38 21.74
N LEU A 46 -6.36 13.79 21.50
CA LEU A 46 -5.47 13.20 20.50
C LEU A 46 -5.04 11.78 20.88
N GLU A 47 -4.72 11.56 22.16
CA GLU A 47 -4.43 10.23 22.71
C GLU A 47 -5.65 9.31 22.60
N ALA A 48 -6.84 9.79 22.99
CA ALA A 48 -8.09 9.03 22.84
C ALA A 48 -8.46 8.73 21.37
N LEU A 49 -8.06 9.59 20.42
CA LEU A 49 -8.22 9.35 18.99
C LEU A 49 -7.15 8.40 18.43
N ALA A 50 -5.92 8.45 18.96
CA ALA A 50 -4.86 7.51 18.66
C ALA A 50 -5.20 6.11 19.17
N ASP A 51 -5.78 5.99 20.37
CA ASP A 51 -6.32 4.73 20.91
C ASP A 51 -7.53 4.25 20.10
N ARG A 52 -8.39 5.15 19.62
CA ARG A 52 -9.51 4.77 18.74
C ARG A 52 -9.04 4.29 17.36
N LYS A 53 -7.89 4.77 16.88
CA LYS A 53 -7.21 4.26 15.68
C LYS A 53 -6.52 2.91 15.94
N LYS A 54 -6.12 2.65 17.19
CA LYS A 54 -5.61 1.35 17.65
C LYS A 54 -6.74 0.33 17.93
N GLY A 55 -7.95 0.81 18.23
CA GLY A 55 -9.15 0.01 18.51
C GLY A 55 -10.11 -0.16 17.32
N GLY A 56 -9.74 0.29 16.13
CA GLY A 56 -10.50 0.09 14.89
C GLY A 56 -10.04 -1.15 14.15
N ALA A 57 -10.73 -2.27 14.39
CA ALA A 57 -10.55 -3.60 13.80
C ALA A 57 -9.29 -4.37 14.28
N GLY A 58 -9.54 -5.37 15.12
CA GLY A 58 -8.53 -6.32 15.56
C GLY A 58 -7.93 -7.11 14.40
N GLY A 59 -6.61 -7.05 14.31
CA GLY A 59 -5.74 -8.09 13.80
C GLY A 59 -4.60 -8.19 14.80
N ASP A 60 -4.49 -9.34 15.47
CA ASP A 60 -3.40 -9.68 16.38
C ASP A 60 -2.04 -9.42 15.70
N GLY A 61 -1.00 -9.13 16.47
CA GLY A 61 0.35 -8.86 15.94
C GLY A 61 0.88 -9.92 14.95
N ASP A 62 0.29 -11.11 14.95
CA ASP A 62 0.49 -12.24 14.02
C ASP A 62 0.16 -11.91 12.55
N ALA A 63 -0.83 -11.04 12.30
CA ALA A 63 -1.27 -10.72 10.95
C ALA A 63 -0.29 -9.84 10.15
N LEU A 64 0.76 -9.30 10.79
CA LEU A 64 1.87 -8.66 10.10
C LEU A 64 3.11 -9.56 10.01
N GLU A 65 3.20 -10.59 10.85
CA GLU A 65 4.31 -11.53 10.85
C GLU A 65 4.39 -12.29 9.51
N PHE A 66 3.26 -12.76 8.97
CA PHE A 66 3.27 -13.40 7.65
C PHE A 66 3.72 -12.45 6.52
N VAL A 67 3.45 -11.14 6.65
CA VAL A 67 3.85 -10.14 5.67
C VAL A 67 5.36 -9.92 5.74
N ASP A 68 5.92 -9.91 6.96
CA ASP A 68 7.36 -9.78 7.16
C ASP A 68 8.12 -11.04 6.74
N GLU A 69 7.54 -12.22 6.96
CA GLU A 69 8.05 -13.49 6.42
C GLU A 69 8.03 -13.47 4.88
N TYR A 70 6.95 -12.98 4.26
CA TYR A 70 6.89 -12.80 2.81
C TYR A 70 7.97 -11.85 2.29
N LYS A 71 8.17 -10.70 2.94
CA LYS A 71 9.24 -9.76 2.58
C LYS A 71 10.61 -10.41 2.71
N THR A 72 10.87 -11.16 3.78
CA THR A 72 12.16 -11.78 4.05
C THR A 72 12.45 -12.91 3.07
N CYS A 73 11.56 -13.89 2.98
CA CYS A 73 11.79 -15.11 2.20
C CYS A 73 11.60 -14.93 0.69
N VAL A 74 10.64 -14.10 0.27
CA VAL A 74 10.32 -13.94 -1.16
C VAL A 74 11.05 -12.72 -1.72
N ILE A 75 10.84 -11.54 -1.15
CA ILE A 75 11.38 -10.29 -1.70
C ILE A 75 12.89 -10.23 -1.49
N GLN A 76 13.36 -10.33 -0.24
CA GLN A 76 14.79 -10.23 0.11
C GLN A 76 15.56 -11.52 -0.20
N GLY A 77 14.91 -12.68 -0.13
CA GLY A 77 15.51 -13.97 -0.44
C GLY A 77 15.70 -14.20 -1.93
N LYS A 78 14.66 -14.71 -2.60
CA LYS A 78 14.79 -15.21 -3.98
C LYS A 78 14.81 -14.10 -5.03
N LEU A 79 14.02 -13.04 -4.83
CA LEU A 79 13.86 -12.01 -5.85
C LEU A 79 15.04 -11.04 -5.96
N VAL A 80 15.75 -10.75 -4.86
CA VAL A 80 16.99 -9.96 -4.91
C VAL A 80 17.96 -10.55 -5.93
N LYS A 81 18.18 -11.87 -5.89
CA LYS A 81 19.10 -12.52 -6.82
C LYS A 81 18.62 -12.44 -8.26
N TYR A 82 17.32 -12.59 -8.49
CA TYR A 82 16.71 -12.42 -9.81
C TYR A 82 16.94 -11.01 -10.37
N PHE A 83 16.72 -9.96 -9.56
CA PHE A 83 16.93 -8.57 -10.00
C PHE A 83 18.40 -8.27 -10.27
N GLU A 84 19.31 -8.72 -9.41
CA GLU A 84 20.76 -8.58 -9.62
C GLU A 84 21.22 -9.22 -10.95
N LEU A 85 20.79 -10.45 -11.22
CA LEU A 85 21.16 -11.16 -12.43
C LEU A 85 20.53 -10.52 -13.67
N SER A 86 19.27 -10.08 -13.57
CA SER A 86 18.59 -9.37 -14.66
C SER A 86 19.29 -8.05 -14.99
N ALA A 87 19.74 -7.31 -13.98
CA ALA A 87 20.52 -6.09 -14.17
C ALA A 87 21.87 -6.35 -14.82
N LYS A 88 22.55 -7.46 -14.46
CA LYS A 88 23.81 -7.89 -15.10
C LYS A 88 23.63 -8.27 -16.56
N ILE A 89 22.50 -8.90 -16.91
CA ILE A 89 22.16 -9.22 -18.31
C ILE A 89 21.84 -7.93 -19.08
N GLY A 90 21.14 -6.98 -18.45
CA GLY A 90 20.79 -5.71 -19.06
C GLY A 90 19.67 -5.80 -20.11
N GLY A 91 19.54 -4.73 -20.90
CA GLY A 91 18.61 -4.66 -22.04
C GLY A 91 17.15 -4.93 -21.66
N ASP A 92 16.48 -5.73 -22.49
CA ASP A 92 15.07 -6.06 -22.31
C ASP A 92 14.81 -6.85 -21.01
N VAL A 93 15.75 -7.69 -20.60
CA VAL A 93 15.62 -8.53 -19.38
C VAL A 93 15.63 -7.66 -18.14
N ALA A 94 16.55 -6.69 -18.04
CA ALA A 94 16.58 -5.75 -16.93
C ALA A 94 15.30 -4.90 -16.85
N THR A 95 14.78 -4.47 -18.00
CA THR A 95 13.57 -3.65 -18.07
C THR A 95 12.34 -4.45 -17.64
N GLN A 96 12.18 -5.69 -18.12
CA GLN A 96 11.10 -6.57 -17.67
C GLN A 96 11.18 -6.84 -16.16
N ALA A 97 12.39 -7.03 -15.63
CA ALA A 97 12.61 -7.28 -14.21
C ALA A 97 12.16 -6.11 -13.32
N GLU A 98 12.32 -4.85 -13.74
CA GLU A 98 11.81 -3.70 -12.99
C GLU A 98 10.26 -3.64 -13.00
N ILE A 99 9.61 -4.09 -14.08
CA ILE A 99 8.15 -4.24 -14.12
C ILE A 99 7.71 -5.33 -13.13
N VAL A 100 8.42 -6.46 -13.10
CA VAL A 100 8.17 -7.56 -12.14
C VAL A 100 8.35 -7.05 -10.70
N LYS A 101 9.41 -6.31 -10.41
CA LYS A 101 9.64 -5.69 -9.10
C LYS A 101 8.46 -4.83 -8.66
N SER A 102 7.94 -4.01 -9.57
CA SER A 102 6.74 -3.20 -9.33
C SER A 102 5.51 -4.07 -9.05
N ALA A 103 5.36 -5.22 -9.72
CA ALA A 103 4.27 -6.16 -9.45
C ALA A 103 4.33 -6.73 -8.03
N PHE A 104 5.53 -7.15 -7.58
CA PHE A 104 5.74 -7.66 -6.22
C PHE A 104 5.57 -6.59 -5.13
N GLN A 105 5.89 -5.33 -5.43
CA GLN A 105 5.60 -4.21 -4.52
C GLN A 105 4.10 -4.01 -4.33
N VAL A 106 3.34 -3.98 -5.43
CA VAL A 106 1.87 -3.90 -5.38
C VAL A 106 1.28 -5.09 -4.61
N GLN A 107 1.81 -6.29 -4.83
CA GLN A 107 1.39 -7.48 -4.08
C GLN A 107 1.66 -7.34 -2.58
N THR A 108 2.82 -6.79 -2.19
CA THR A 108 3.16 -6.56 -0.78
C THR A 108 2.18 -5.57 -0.13
N THR A 109 1.79 -4.51 -0.86
CA THR A 109 0.75 -3.57 -0.41
C THR A 109 -0.59 -4.29 -0.20
N PHE A 110 -0.99 -5.15 -1.13
CA PHE A 110 -2.21 -5.96 -1.00
C PHE A 110 -2.16 -6.89 0.22
N LEU A 111 -1.06 -7.62 0.44
CA LEU A 111 -0.90 -8.53 1.59
C LEU A 111 -0.93 -7.77 2.92
N THR A 112 -0.32 -6.57 2.98
CA THR A 112 -0.38 -5.70 4.16
C THR A 112 -1.82 -5.26 4.46
N ALA A 113 -2.59 -4.92 3.42
CA ALA A 113 -4.01 -4.60 3.59
C ALA A 113 -4.80 -5.84 4.06
N ALA A 114 -4.52 -7.01 3.50
CA ALA A 114 -5.17 -8.26 3.88
C ALA A 114 -4.90 -8.66 5.35
N GLY A 115 -3.70 -8.40 5.88
CA GLY A 115 -3.38 -8.63 7.30
C GLY A 115 -4.09 -7.69 8.28
N THR A 116 -4.62 -6.56 7.80
CA THR A 116 -5.25 -5.53 8.66
C THR A 116 -6.76 -5.43 8.48
N HIS A 117 -7.34 -6.20 7.56
CA HIS A 117 -8.76 -6.13 7.20
C HIS A 117 -9.40 -7.51 7.20
N LYS A 118 -10.71 -7.56 7.46
CA LYS A 118 -11.51 -8.76 7.22
C LYS A 118 -11.66 -9.01 5.73
N ALA A 119 -11.83 -10.28 5.36
CA ALA A 119 -12.10 -10.68 3.98
C ALA A 119 -13.29 -9.88 3.41
N PRO A 120 -13.10 -9.12 2.32
CA PRO A 120 -14.15 -8.30 1.76
C PRO A 120 -15.09 -9.14 0.86
N PRO A 121 -16.27 -8.62 0.51
CA PRO A 121 -17.14 -9.25 -0.49
C PRO A 121 -16.42 -9.40 -1.85
N PRO A 122 -16.81 -10.39 -2.69
CA PRO A 122 -16.11 -10.68 -3.94
C PRO A 122 -15.91 -9.48 -4.87
N ALA A 123 -16.93 -8.61 -4.99
CA ALA A 123 -16.83 -7.41 -5.83
C ALA A 123 -15.73 -6.43 -5.35
N VAL A 124 -15.61 -6.26 -4.03
CA VAL A 124 -14.59 -5.38 -3.43
C VAL A 124 -13.20 -6.02 -3.54
N LEU A 125 -13.10 -7.34 -3.40
CA LEU A 125 -11.86 -8.07 -3.63
C LEU A 125 -11.35 -7.90 -5.06
N GLN A 126 -12.24 -8.00 -6.06
CA GLN A 126 -11.88 -7.78 -7.47
C GLN A 126 -11.35 -6.35 -7.71
N GLU A 127 -11.97 -5.33 -7.10
CA GLU A 127 -11.46 -3.96 -7.15
C GLU A 127 -10.07 -3.83 -6.52
N ALA A 128 -9.86 -4.45 -5.35
CA ALA A 128 -8.58 -4.43 -4.65
C ALA A 128 -7.44 -5.12 -5.43
N LEU A 129 -7.77 -6.10 -6.29
CA LEU A 129 -6.81 -6.84 -7.10
C LEU A 129 -6.46 -6.14 -8.43
N LYS A 130 -7.22 -5.14 -8.87
CA LYS A 130 -6.96 -4.42 -10.13
C LYS A 130 -5.51 -3.92 -10.28
N PRO A 131 -4.87 -3.34 -9.24
CA PRO A 131 -3.47 -2.94 -9.33
C PRO A 131 -2.53 -4.11 -9.67
N THR A 132 -2.73 -5.27 -9.02
CA THR A 132 -1.96 -6.50 -9.28
C THR A 132 -2.22 -7.01 -10.71
N SER A 133 -3.48 -7.10 -11.13
CA SER A 133 -3.85 -7.55 -12.49
C SER A 133 -3.26 -6.66 -13.57
N ARG A 134 -3.25 -5.33 -13.36
CA ARG A 134 -2.60 -4.37 -14.28
C ARG A 134 -1.10 -4.64 -14.39
N LYS A 135 -0.41 -4.87 -13.28
CA LYS A 135 1.02 -5.16 -13.30
C LYS A 135 1.36 -6.48 -13.98
N VAL A 136 0.54 -7.51 -13.78
CA VAL A 136 0.64 -8.76 -14.55
C VAL A 136 0.50 -8.49 -16.05
N GLY A 137 -0.50 -7.70 -16.45
CA GLY A 137 -0.69 -7.27 -17.84
C GLY A 137 0.48 -6.46 -18.39
N ASP A 138 1.08 -5.58 -17.59
CA ASP A 138 2.27 -4.80 -17.98
C ASP A 138 3.44 -5.73 -18.34
N VAL A 139 3.70 -6.77 -17.54
CA VAL A 139 4.77 -7.76 -17.78
C VAL A 139 4.49 -8.56 -19.05
N GLN A 140 3.25 -9.03 -19.22
CA GLN A 140 2.85 -9.80 -20.40
C GLN A 140 2.96 -8.95 -21.67
N GLY A 141 2.43 -7.72 -21.64
CA GLY A 141 2.46 -6.79 -22.75
C GLY A 141 3.89 -6.34 -23.10
N TYR A 142 4.80 -6.27 -22.14
CA TYR A 142 6.21 -5.97 -22.43
C TYR A 142 6.84 -7.04 -23.32
N CYS A 143 6.63 -8.32 -22.99
CA CYS A 143 7.10 -9.42 -23.81
C CYS A 143 6.46 -9.41 -25.22
N ASP A 144 5.16 -9.14 -25.30
CA ASP A 144 4.43 -9.12 -26.59
C ASP A 144 4.89 -8.01 -27.54
N ARG A 145 5.36 -6.88 -27.01
CA ARG A 145 5.94 -5.77 -27.79
C ARG A 145 7.40 -6.03 -28.19
N ASN A 146 8.13 -6.86 -27.44
CA ASN A 146 9.55 -7.08 -27.63
C ASN A 146 9.85 -8.46 -28.25
N ARG A 147 9.04 -8.88 -29.25
CA ARG A 147 9.20 -10.17 -29.96
C ARG A 147 10.53 -10.34 -30.69
N GLY A 148 11.16 -9.24 -31.09
CA GLY A 148 12.48 -9.23 -31.72
C GLY A 148 13.66 -9.30 -30.75
N SER A 149 13.41 -9.43 -29.44
CA SER A 149 14.47 -9.47 -28.44
C SER A 149 15.39 -10.68 -28.66
N LYS A 150 16.71 -10.45 -28.56
CA LYS A 150 17.71 -11.54 -28.54
C LYS A 150 17.53 -12.46 -27.32
N MET A 151 16.86 -11.97 -26.27
CA MET A 151 16.59 -12.69 -25.03
C MET A 151 15.11 -13.08 -24.91
N PHE A 152 14.39 -13.23 -26.03
CA PHE A 152 12.94 -13.49 -26.03
C PHE A 152 12.51 -14.68 -25.17
N ASN A 153 13.31 -15.76 -25.11
CA ASN A 153 13.01 -16.91 -24.24
C ASN A 153 12.97 -16.53 -22.75
N HIS A 154 13.84 -15.61 -22.30
CA HIS A 154 13.80 -15.10 -20.92
C HIS A 154 12.53 -14.29 -20.69
N LEU A 155 12.16 -13.44 -21.65
CA LEU A 155 10.95 -12.63 -21.56
C LEU A 155 9.69 -13.50 -21.50
N MET A 156 9.63 -14.55 -22.33
CA MET A 156 8.54 -15.52 -22.35
C MET A 156 8.46 -16.33 -21.06
N ALA A 157 9.60 -16.79 -20.51
CA ALA A 157 9.61 -17.51 -19.25
C ALA A 157 8.98 -16.69 -18.11
N VAL A 158 9.30 -15.40 -18.04
CA VAL A 158 8.71 -14.49 -17.05
C VAL A 158 7.24 -14.21 -17.36
N LYS A 159 6.87 -14.00 -18.64
CA LYS A 159 5.48 -13.79 -19.07
C LYS A 159 4.56 -14.95 -18.66
N GLU A 160 4.99 -16.19 -18.88
CA GLU A 160 4.19 -17.36 -18.53
C GLU A 160 4.22 -17.64 -17.01
N GLY A 161 5.26 -17.21 -16.31
CA GLY A 161 5.42 -17.40 -14.87
C GLY A 161 4.73 -16.35 -13.99
N ILE A 162 4.55 -15.10 -14.46
CA ILE A 162 4.12 -13.96 -13.62
C ILE A 162 2.71 -14.14 -13.03
N GLY A 163 1.88 -15.01 -13.63
CA GLY A 163 0.56 -15.37 -13.11
C GLY A 163 0.59 -15.97 -11.69
N CYS A 164 1.76 -16.44 -11.22
CA CYS A 164 1.93 -16.99 -9.88
C CYS A 164 1.54 -16.00 -8.76
N ILE A 165 1.62 -14.68 -9.00
CA ILE A 165 1.23 -13.65 -8.03
C ILE A 165 -0.28 -13.71 -7.70
N GLY A 166 -1.08 -14.29 -8.60
CA GLY A 166 -2.53 -14.48 -8.43
C GLY A 166 -2.93 -15.54 -7.39
N TRP A 167 -1.99 -16.20 -6.73
CA TRP A 167 -2.26 -17.25 -5.72
C TRP A 167 -3.21 -16.80 -4.60
N VAL A 168 -3.22 -15.51 -4.27
CA VAL A 168 -4.11 -14.91 -3.25
C VAL A 168 -5.61 -15.01 -3.58
N THR A 169 -5.96 -15.40 -4.81
CA THR A 169 -7.35 -15.60 -5.23
C THR A 169 -7.82 -17.05 -5.15
N VAL A 170 -6.91 -17.98 -4.83
CA VAL A 170 -7.21 -19.40 -4.77
C VAL A 170 -7.82 -19.74 -3.41
N VAL A 171 -9.05 -20.26 -3.43
CA VAL A 171 -9.72 -20.76 -2.24
C VAL A 171 -9.43 -22.25 -2.11
N CYS A 172 -8.84 -22.67 -0.99
CA CYS A 172 -8.70 -24.09 -0.68
C CYS A 172 -10.08 -24.65 -0.33
N THR A 173 -10.71 -25.34 -1.29
CA THR A 173 -11.97 -26.04 -1.04
C THR A 173 -11.61 -27.43 -0.57
N VAL A 174 -11.49 -27.61 0.74
CA VAL A 174 -11.34 -28.95 1.32
C VAL A 174 -12.74 -29.55 1.40
N THR A 175 -13.08 -30.42 0.45
CA THR A 175 -14.23 -31.32 0.52
C THR A 175 -13.91 -32.55 1.34
#